data_AF-A0A1J5KJ23-F1
#
_entry.id   AF-A0A1J5KJ23-F1
#
_cell.length_a   1.000
_cell.length_b   1.000
_cell.length_c   1.000
_cell.angle_alpha   90.00
_cell.angle_beta   90.00
_cell.angle_gamma   90.00
#
_symmetry.space_group_name_H-M   'P 1'
#
loop_
_entity.id
_entity.type
_entity.pdbx_description
1 polymer ?
#
loop_
_entity_poly.entity_id
_entity_poly.type
_entity_poly.pdbx_seq_one_letter_code
_entity_poly.pdbx_strand_id
1 'polypeptide(L)'
;MENFINMIIKNLEGNGFPDKKVSLPTEKMYEVADSKGFSFNAVLDEMKANHQIETEIGPEKTVFFKSLPEQASNPFEGMDQMSMMKQAQEMMSKMDPEELKKMQDMIMNMSPEEKEELMKKGKGMGLI
;
A
#
# COMPACT_ATOMS: atom_id res chain seq x y z
N MET A 1 -17.01 10.79 17.63
CA MET A 1 -15.57 10.57 17.39
C MET A 1 -15.00 11.61 16.42
N GLU A 2 -15.65 11.83 15.28
CA GLU A 2 -15.25 12.79 14.23
C GLU A 2 -14.81 14.20 14.71
N ASN A 3 -15.56 14.84 15.63
CA ASN A 3 -15.18 16.15 16.19
C ASN A 3 -13.82 16.14 16.91
N PHE A 4 -13.47 15.01 17.53
CA PHE A 4 -12.19 14.83 18.20
C PHE A 4 -11.06 14.63 17.20
N ILE A 5 -11.30 13.82 16.16
CA ILE A 5 -10.36 13.62 15.05
C ILE A 5 -10.04 14.96 14.36
N ASN A 6 -11.05 15.76 14.05
CA ASN A 6 -10.86 17.09 13.45
C ASN A 6 -10.04 18.03 14.35
N MET A 7 -10.18 17.92 15.67
CA MET A 7 -9.38 18.68 16.62
C MET A 7 -7.91 18.24 16.60
N ILE A 8 -7.64 16.93 16.53
CA ILE A 8 -6.28 16.39 16.37
C ILE A 8 -5.70 16.87 15.05
N ILE A 9 -6.42 16.74 13.94
CA ILE A 9 -5.95 17.16 12.61
C ILE A 9 -5.55 18.64 12.61
N LYS A 10 -6.39 19.54 13.17
CA LYS A 10 -6.03 20.96 13.31
C LYS A 10 -4.76 21.17 14.15
N ASN A 11 -4.55 20.37 15.19
CA ASN A 11 -3.33 20.43 15.99
C ASN A 11 -2.11 19.98 15.18
N LEU A 12 -2.24 18.90 14.39
CA LEU A 12 -1.20 18.44 13.49
C LEU A 12 -0.86 19.49 12.43
N GLU A 13 -1.88 20.12 11.82
CA GLU A 13 -1.72 21.20 10.83
C GLU A 13 -0.93 22.38 11.39
N GLY A 14 -1.23 22.80 12.62
CA GLY A 14 -0.47 23.84 13.32
C GLY A 14 1.00 23.50 13.55
N ASN A 15 1.36 22.22 13.52
CA ASN A 15 2.73 21.71 13.64
C ASN A 15 3.40 21.41 12.28
N GLY A 16 2.74 21.75 11.16
CA GLY A 16 3.29 21.59 9.82
C GLY A 16 2.88 20.29 9.10
N PHE A 17 1.85 19.59 9.57
CA PHE A 17 1.17 18.55 8.79
C PHE A 17 0.31 19.20 7.70
N PRO A 18 0.13 18.59 6.50
CA PRO A 18 0.71 17.34 6.04
C PRO A 18 2.11 17.45 5.41
N ASP A 19 2.68 18.66 5.30
CA ASP A 19 4.00 18.88 4.67
C ASP A 19 5.14 18.16 5.39
N LYS A 20 5.02 17.98 6.72
CA LYS A 20 5.99 17.30 7.57
C LYS A 20 5.32 16.23 8.42
N LYS A 21 6.10 15.23 8.80
CA LYS A 21 5.70 14.28 9.85
C LYS A 21 5.64 15.02 11.18
N VAL A 22 4.56 14.82 11.92
CA VAL A 22 4.36 15.44 13.24
C VAL A 22 4.43 14.35 14.29
N SER A 23 5.20 14.58 15.36
CA SER A 23 5.31 13.63 16.47
C SER A 23 4.75 14.25 17.75
N LEU A 24 3.89 13.50 18.43
CA LEU A 24 3.19 13.91 19.64
C LEU A 24 3.48 12.90 20.76
N PRO A 25 3.53 13.32 22.04
CA PRO A 25 3.80 12.40 23.15
C PRO A 25 2.72 11.31 23.23
N THR A 26 3.11 10.03 23.19
CA THR A 26 2.18 8.89 23.13
C THR A 26 1.26 8.87 24.35
N GLU A 27 1.80 9.03 25.56
CA GLU A 27 1.02 9.11 26.80
C GLU A 27 -0.09 10.16 26.74
N LYS A 28 0.24 11.37 26.27
CA LYS A 28 -0.72 12.48 26.18
C LYS A 28 -1.85 12.16 25.21
N MET A 29 -1.58 11.43 24.14
CA MET A 29 -2.61 11.05 23.18
C MET A 29 -3.61 10.05 23.79
N TYR A 30 -3.11 9.06 24.54
CA TYR A 30 -3.95 8.12 25.27
C TYR A 30 -4.79 8.81 26.35
N GLU A 31 -4.19 9.68 27.17
CA GLU A 31 -4.91 10.44 28.21
C GLU A 31 -6.05 11.30 27.63
N VAL A 32 -5.80 11.98 26.52
CA VAL A 32 -6.80 12.86 25.89
C VAL A 32 -7.91 12.04 25.24
N ALA A 33 -7.59 10.91 24.60
CA ALA A 33 -8.60 10.01 24.04
C ALA A 33 -9.49 9.40 25.14
N ASP A 34 -8.89 8.93 26.22
CA ASP A 34 -9.59 8.36 27.38
C ASP A 34 -10.50 9.39 28.07
N SER A 35 -10.01 10.63 28.24
CA SER A 35 -10.81 11.75 28.76
C SER A 35 -12.04 12.08 27.89
N LYS A 36 -12.02 11.68 26.61
CA LYS A 36 -13.14 11.82 25.68
C LYS A 36 -13.99 10.55 25.56
N GLY A 37 -13.63 9.49 26.29
CA GLY A 37 -14.32 8.19 26.28
C GLY A 37 -14.03 7.34 25.05
N PHE A 38 -12.91 7.57 24.37
CA PHE A 38 -12.50 6.81 23.19
C PHE A 38 -11.19 6.06 23.41
N SER A 39 -11.08 4.87 22.84
CA SER A 39 -9.78 4.19 22.73
C SER A 39 -8.93 4.94 21.71
N PHE A 40 -7.69 5.29 22.06
CA PHE A 40 -6.78 5.94 21.12
C PHE A 40 -6.57 5.10 19.87
N ASN A 41 -6.46 3.77 20.00
CA ASN A 41 -6.36 2.86 18.85
C ASN A 41 -7.56 2.96 17.90
N ALA A 42 -8.79 3.04 18.42
CA ALA A 42 -9.98 3.21 17.59
C ALA A 42 -9.97 4.56 16.85
N VAL A 43 -9.46 5.61 17.49
CA VAL A 43 -9.29 6.92 16.85
C VAL A 43 -8.26 6.85 15.72
N LEU A 44 -7.15 6.13 15.91
CA LEU A 44 -6.13 5.92 14.88
C LEU A 44 -6.67 5.14 13.67
N ASP A 45 -7.44 4.08 13.91
CA ASP A 45 -8.08 3.31 12.85
C ASP A 45 -9.01 4.18 12.00
N GLU A 46 -9.80 5.03 12.65
CA GLU A 46 -10.72 5.94 11.96
C GLU A 46 -9.97 7.06 11.21
N MET A 47 -8.84 7.53 11.76
CA MET A 47 -7.93 8.48 11.09
C MET A 47 -7.28 7.86 9.84
N LYS A 48 -6.88 6.59 9.89
CA LYS A 48 -6.35 5.86 8.73
C LYS A 48 -7.43 5.64 7.67
N ALA A 49 -8.61 5.16 8.08
CA ALA A 49 -9.70 4.82 7.17
C ALA A 49 -10.32 6.04 6.46
N ASN A 50 -10.60 7.13 7.19
CA ASN A 50 -11.36 8.26 6.66
C ASN A 50 -10.48 9.45 6.24
N HIS A 51 -9.29 9.59 6.83
CA HIS A 51 -8.44 10.78 6.62
C HIS A 51 -7.09 10.46 5.96
N GLN A 52 -6.79 9.19 5.67
CA GLN A 52 -5.51 8.75 5.08
C GLN A 52 -4.31 9.21 5.92
N ILE A 53 -4.46 9.23 7.25
CA ILE A 53 -3.40 9.58 8.18
C ILE A 53 -2.90 8.27 8.78
N GLU A 54 -1.64 7.95 8.52
CA GLU A 54 -0.99 6.83 9.17
C GLU A 54 -0.21 7.28 10.40
N THR A 55 -0.08 6.34 11.33
CA THR A 55 0.53 6.58 12.63
C THR A 55 1.46 5.45 13.02
N GLU A 56 2.64 5.83 13.49
CA GLU A 56 3.60 4.92 14.08
C GLU A 56 3.69 5.19 15.58
N ILE A 57 3.23 4.23 16.39
CA ILE A 57 3.25 4.34 17.85
C ILE A 57 4.64 3.93 18.34
N GLY A 58 5.44 4.91 18.73
CA GLY A 58 6.69 4.69 19.47
C GLY A 58 6.48 4.69 20.99
N PRO A 59 7.49 4.25 21.76
CA PRO A 59 7.43 4.16 23.22
C PRO A 59 7.19 5.52 23.89
N GLU A 60 7.75 6.60 23.34
CA GLU A 60 7.61 7.96 23.88
C GLU A 60 6.73 8.88 23.02
N LYS A 61 6.76 8.67 21.70
CA LYS A 61 6.09 9.55 20.73
C LYS A 61 5.36 8.75 19.66
N THR A 62 4.18 9.23 19.29
CA THR A 62 3.40 8.75 18.14
C THR A 62 3.67 9.69 16.97
N VAL A 63 4.12 9.13 15.85
CA VAL A 63 4.45 9.88 14.62
C VAL A 63 3.30 9.78 13.65
N PHE A 64 2.73 10.92 13.28
CA PHE A 64 1.66 11.07 12.31
C PHE A 64 2.25 11.49 10.95
N PHE A 65 1.85 10.79 9.90
CA PHE A 65 2.27 11.09 8.54
C PHE A 65 1.13 10.82 7.56
N LYS A 66 1.10 11.58 6.48
CA LYS A 66 0.13 11.35 5.42
C LYS A 66 0.46 10.01 4.78
N SER A 67 -0.50 9.09 4.77
CA SER A 67 -0.40 7.90 3.94
C SER A 67 -0.43 8.40 2.51
N LEU A 68 0.69 8.27 1.81
CA LEU A 68 0.65 8.33 0.35
C LEU A 68 -0.24 7.16 -0.07
N PRO A 69 -1.16 7.33 -1.02
CA PRO A 69 -1.87 6.18 -1.55
C PRO A 69 -0.80 5.18 -1.98
N GLU A 70 -0.75 4.04 -1.30
CA GLU A 70 0.06 2.90 -1.68
C GLU A 70 -0.44 2.45 -3.05
N GLN A 71 0.11 3.03 -4.11
CA GLN A 71 0.26 2.25 -5.32
C GLN A 71 1.23 1.12 -4.97
N ALA A 72 0.71 -0.10 -5.07
CA ALA A 72 1.39 -1.39 -4.89
C ALA A 72 1.30 -2.02 -3.49
N SER A 73 0.08 -2.24 -2.99
CA SER A 73 -0.23 -3.65 -2.68
C SER A 73 -0.06 -4.41 -3.99
N ASN A 74 0.81 -5.43 -4.04
CA ASN A 74 0.90 -6.23 -5.25
C ASN A 74 -0.53 -6.66 -5.59
N PRO A 75 -1.02 -6.45 -6.83
CA PRO A 75 -2.38 -6.86 -7.22
C PRO A 75 -2.60 -8.39 -7.12
N PHE A 76 -1.57 -9.13 -6.70
CA PHE A 76 -1.52 -10.56 -6.51
C PHE A 76 -1.28 -10.97 -5.05
N GLU A 77 -1.04 -10.03 -4.12
CA GLU A 77 -0.88 -10.36 -2.70
C GLU A 77 -2.23 -10.79 -2.12
N GLY A 78 -2.30 -12.04 -1.63
CA GLY A 78 -3.52 -12.66 -1.11
C GLY A 78 -4.41 -13.30 -2.16
N MET A 79 -4.03 -13.34 -3.44
CA MET A 79 -4.73 -14.13 -4.45
C MET A 79 -4.23 -15.58 -4.47
N ASP A 80 -5.16 -16.53 -4.36
CA ASP A 80 -4.86 -17.94 -4.61
C ASP A 80 -4.33 -18.17 -6.03
N GLN A 81 -3.48 -19.18 -6.19
CA GLN A 81 -2.84 -19.54 -7.47
C GLN A 81 -3.85 -19.73 -8.61
N MET A 82 -5.05 -20.23 -8.29
CA MET A 82 -6.14 -20.40 -9.27
C MET A 82 -6.72 -19.07 -9.74
N SER A 83 -6.87 -18.09 -8.85
CA SER A 83 -7.35 -16.74 -9.17
C SER A 83 -6.34 -15.98 -10.01
N MET A 84 -5.04 -16.12 -9.68
CA MET A 84 -3.94 -15.57 -10.48
C MET A 84 -3.92 -16.16 -11.89
N MET A 85 -4.05 -17.49 -12.04
CA MET A 85 -4.08 -18.15 -13.35
C MET A 85 -5.27 -17.69 -14.20
N LYS A 86 -6.46 -17.52 -13.59
CA LYS A 86 -7.64 -17.04 -14.28
C LYS A 86 -7.48 -15.61 -14.78
N GLN A 87 -6.96 -14.72 -13.93
CA GLN A 87 -6.71 -13.33 -14.31
C GLN A 87 -5.63 -13.21 -15.41
N ALA A 88 -4.59 -14.05 -15.35
CA ALA A 88 -3.60 -14.15 -16.42
C ALA A 88 -4.22 -14.65 -17.74
N GLN A 89 -5.11 -15.66 -17.69
CA GLN A 89 -5.84 -16.13 -18.86
C GLN A 89 -6.76 -15.07 -19.44
N GLU A 90 -7.48 -14.31 -18.60
CA GLU A 90 -8.33 -13.22 -19.06
C GLU A 90 -7.52 -12.09 -19.68
N MET A 91 -6.35 -11.76 -19.13
CA MET A 91 -5.45 -10.78 -19.71
C MET A 91 -4.89 -11.25 -21.06
N MET A 92 -4.48 -12.52 -21.19
CA MET A 92 -4.08 -13.09 -22.48
C MET A 92 -5.23 -13.12 -23.49
N SER A 93 -6.45 -13.41 -23.04
CA SER A 93 -7.64 -13.47 -23.90
C SER A 93 -8.09 -12.10 -24.40
N LYS A 94 -7.72 -11.03 -23.67
CA LYS A 94 -7.98 -9.63 -24.04
C LYS A 94 -6.82 -8.99 -24.81
N MET A 95 -5.70 -9.70 -24.96
CA MET A 95 -4.54 -9.21 -25.70
C MET A 95 -4.80 -9.42 -27.20
N ASP A 96 -4.57 -8.38 -28.00
CA ASP A 96 -4.80 -8.46 -29.44
C ASP A 96 -3.80 -9.44 -30.10
N PRO A 97 -4.23 -10.17 -31.15
CA PRO A 97 -3.37 -11.14 -31.83
C PRO A 97 -2.10 -10.51 -32.43
N GLU A 98 -2.13 -9.21 -32.75
CA GLU A 98 -0.95 -8.47 -33.19
C GLU A 98 0.07 -8.22 -32.07
N GLU A 99 -0.40 -8.00 -30.84
CA GLU A 99 0.49 -7.86 -29.68
C GLU A 99 1.12 -9.19 -29.29
N LEU A 100 0.35 -10.28 -29.33
CA LEU A 100 0.89 -11.63 -29.13
C LEU A 100 1.96 -11.97 -30.15
N LYS A 101 1.75 -11.59 -31.42
CA LYS A 101 2.72 -11.82 -32.49
C LYS A 101 3.99 -11.00 -32.30
N LYS A 102 3.88 -9.71 -31.94
CA LYS A 102 5.04 -8.87 -31.61
C LYS A 102 5.84 -9.41 -30.43
N MET A 103 5.16 -9.95 -29.42
CA MET A 103 5.82 -10.58 -28.27
C MET A 103 6.54 -11.86 -28.70
N GLN A 104 5.92 -12.71 -29.53
CA GLN A 104 6.58 -13.88 -30.09
C GLN A 104 7.80 -13.50 -30.94
N ASP A 105 7.69 -12.51 -31.82
CA ASP A 105 8.79 -12.00 -32.63
C ASP A 105 9.93 -11.43 -31.77
N MET A 106 9.61 -10.71 -30.70
CA MET A 106 10.62 -10.20 -29.76
C MET A 106 11.35 -11.34 -29.07
N ILE A 107 10.65 -12.38 -28.61
CA ILE A 107 11.26 -13.56 -27.98
C ILE A 107 12.06 -14.41 -28.98
N MET A 108 11.63 -14.48 -30.24
CA MET A 108 12.36 -15.21 -31.29
C MET A 108 13.60 -14.46 -31.77
N ASN A 109 13.60 -13.13 -31.72
CA ASN A 109 14.74 -12.28 -32.05
C ASN A 109 15.69 -12.03 -30.85
N MET A 110 15.33 -12.46 -29.64
CA MET A 110 16.25 -12.46 -28.51
C MET A 110 17.35 -13.51 -28.68
N SER A 111 18.55 -13.19 -28.17
CA SER A 111 19.66 -14.14 -28.16
C SER A 111 19.35 -15.31 -27.21
N PRO A 112 19.90 -16.51 -27.46
CA PRO A 112 19.63 -17.68 -26.62
C PRO A 112 19.98 -17.47 -25.14
N GLU A 113 21.00 -16.65 -24.85
CA GLU A 113 21.40 -16.28 -23.49
C GLU A 113 20.35 -15.42 -22.78
N GLU A 114 19.76 -14.45 -23.47
CA GLU A 114 18.72 -13.58 -22.92
C GLU A 114 17.41 -14.35 -22.69
N LYS A 115 17.09 -15.28 -23.59
CA LYS A 115 15.95 -16.17 -23.45
C LYS A 115 16.10 -17.09 -22.24
N GLU A 116 17.30 -17.61 -22.00
CA GLU A 116 17.59 -18.47 -20.85
C GLU A 116 17.52 -17.68 -19.53
N GLU A 117 18.02 -16.45 -19.49
CA GLU A 117 17.85 -15.55 -18.34
C GLU A 117 16.38 -15.26 -18.04
N LEU A 118 15.57 -15.01 -19.07
CA LEU A 118 14.16 -14.69 -18.92
C LEU A 118 13.37 -15.90 -18.38
N MET A 119 13.67 -17.12 -18.86
CA MET A 119 13.12 -18.35 -18.31
C MET A 119 13.58 -18.60 -16.85
N LYS A 120 14.85 -18.33 -16.54
CA LYS A 120 15.38 -18.49 -15.19
C LYS A 120 14.72 -17.53 -14.19
N LYS A 121 14.48 -16.28 -14.60
CA LYS A 121 13.71 -15.30 -13.83
C LYS A 121 12.26 -15.72 -13.65
N GLY A 122 11.59 -16.20 -14.70
CA GLY A 122 10.21 -16.72 -14.62
C GLY A 122 10.07 -17.87 -13.62
N LYS A 123 11.04 -18.80 -13.60
CA LYS A 123 11.06 -19.94 -12.68
C LYS A 123 11.35 -19.52 -11.23
N GLY A 124 12.24 -18.53 -11.04
CA GLY A 124 12.52 -17.96 -9.72
C GLY A 124 11.34 -17.18 -9.12
N MET A 125 10.46 -16.66 -9.97
CA MET A 125 9.24 -15.95 -9.56
C MET A 125 7.99 -16.85 -9.49
N GLY A 126 8.11 -18.16 -9.78
CA GLY A 126 7.01 -19.12 -9.70
C GLY A 126 5.95 -19.00 -10.81
N LEU A 127 6.30 -18.38 -11.93
CA LEU A 127 5.38 -18.10 -13.05
C LEU A 127 5.30 -19.24 -14.09
N ILE A 128 6.12 -20.28 -13.94
CA ILE A 128 6.24 -21.47 -14.82
C ILE A 128 6.48 -22.73 -14.00
#